data_AF-A0AB34XLS0-F1
#
_entry.id   AF-A0AB34XLS0-F1
#
_cell.length_a   1.000
_cell.length_b   1.000
_cell.length_c   1.000
_cell.angle_alpha   90.00
_cell.angle_beta   90.00
_cell.angle_gamma   90.00
#
_symmetry.space_group_name_H-M   'P 1'
#
loop_
_entity.id
_entity.type
_entity.pdbx_description
1 polymer ?
#
loop_
_entity_poly.entity_id
_entity_poly.type
_entity_poly.pdbx_seq_one_letter_code
_entity_poly.pdbx_strand_id
1 'polypeptide(L)'
;MEAVPVPDKADVTDSGTGGDDGSAPPASGSIEGPYLAPPRMPVLEGARGVRFDFNDGARVMVPSLERDGVPWGAQWHVRLSDHVTGNVLFDARLKGGTVASTKKFFVPFRVDVWLEQPGEAPEQVLHHDLALSGRPVLVQLPVGTLGDTLAWLPAVRRLAQESGAQVTCSVSEAILPLVMGANPELTLVGHDRMKAEPDFTARFYASYNIGLFFADKDHTRQPTDFRHVGLHRTAAYILGVDPWNDAPPGITIPDGELPPVAEPYVVIATQASTQCKYWNNPGGWHEVIAFLKKAGYRVICIDQKPYHGTGYVYNHIPHGAEDQTGSRPLTERARWLKHASFFIGLSSGLAWLAHAAGTPVVMISGFTHPDNEFATPYRVINWHTCNSCWNDPAFQFDHKDFFWCPRHKGTDRQFECSRLITGTQVIHTIRRLMTDRGLAGAEHGAPVSV
;
A
#
# COMPACT_ATOMS: atom_id res chain seq x y z
N MET A 1 5.44 -32.85 -23.66
CA MET A 1 6.38 -31.95 -24.37
C MET A 1 6.15 -30.55 -23.83
N GLU A 2 7.26 -29.90 -23.49
CA GLU A 2 7.46 -28.57 -22.90
C GLU A 2 6.79 -28.26 -21.55
N ALA A 3 7.63 -28.27 -20.51
CA ALA A 3 7.34 -27.76 -19.18
C ALA A 3 7.19 -26.24 -19.25
N VAL A 4 6.06 -25.74 -18.76
CA VAL A 4 5.81 -24.31 -18.58
C VAL A 4 6.79 -23.80 -17.52
N PRO A 5 7.62 -22.77 -17.80
CA PRO A 5 8.54 -22.23 -16.82
C PRO A 5 7.76 -21.54 -15.70
N VAL A 6 8.21 -21.76 -14.46
CA VAL A 6 7.76 -21.01 -13.28
C VAL A 6 8.04 -19.52 -13.53
N PRO A 7 7.06 -18.61 -13.39
CA PRO A 7 7.30 -17.20 -13.60
C PRO A 7 8.25 -16.66 -12.53
N ASP A 8 9.28 -15.96 -12.98
CA ASP A 8 10.22 -15.23 -12.16
C ASP A 8 9.53 -14.13 -11.33
N LYS A 9 10.18 -13.83 -10.20
CA LYS A 9 9.82 -12.89 -9.13
C LYS A 9 8.96 -11.69 -9.56
N ALA A 10 7.80 -11.55 -8.91
CA ALA A 10 7.18 -10.24 -8.76
C ALA A 10 8.01 -9.45 -7.74
N ASP A 11 8.75 -8.44 -8.19
CA ASP A 11 9.39 -7.45 -7.31
C ASP A 11 8.30 -6.67 -6.57
N VAL A 12 7.93 -7.19 -5.40
CA VAL A 12 7.13 -6.51 -4.40
C VAL A 12 8.12 -5.79 -3.51
N THR A 13 8.01 -4.48 -3.45
CA THR A 13 9.01 -3.68 -2.74
C THR A 13 8.67 -3.59 -1.25
N ASP A 14 9.53 -4.19 -0.44
CA ASP A 14 9.82 -3.74 0.93
C ASP A 14 10.65 -2.46 0.81
N SER A 15 10.11 -1.36 1.34
CA SER A 15 10.74 -0.03 1.32
C SER A 15 11.57 0.24 2.59
N GLY A 16 11.92 -0.79 3.36
CA GLY A 16 12.82 -0.71 4.51
C GLY A 16 14.30 -0.62 4.11
N THR A 17 15.00 0.38 4.63
CA THR A 17 16.46 0.53 4.50
C THR A 17 17.19 -0.61 5.21
N GLY A 18 17.89 -1.47 4.47
CA GLY A 18 18.82 -2.48 5.02
C GLY A 18 20.19 -1.88 5.38
N GLY A 19 20.73 -2.31 6.52
CA GLY A 19 22.16 -2.21 6.84
C GLY A 19 22.87 -3.52 6.46
N ASP A 20 24.08 -3.41 5.93
CA ASP A 20 24.89 -4.50 5.37
C ASP A 20 25.94 -4.99 6.37
N ASP A 21 26.33 -6.27 6.29
CA ASP A 21 27.67 -6.78 6.66
C ASP A 21 27.86 -8.26 6.21
N GLY A 22 28.81 -8.49 5.29
CA GLY A 22 29.82 -9.55 5.36
C GLY A 22 29.49 -11.03 5.02
N SER A 23 29.68 -11.41 3.76
CA SER A 23 30.06 -12.73 3.15
C SER A 23 29.96 -14.08 3.91
N ALA A 24 29.21 -15.04 3.33
CA ALA A 24 29.48 -16.50 3.27
C ALA A 24 28.55 -17.17 2.21
N PRO A 25 28.90 -18.33 1.60
CA PRO A 25 28.23 -18.85 0.40
C PRO A 25 26.83 -19.44 0.71
N PRO A 26 25.88 -19.44 -0.25
CA PRO A 26 24.48 -19.74 0.07
C PRO A 26 24.26 -21.23 0.29
N ALA A 27 23.93 -21.60 1.52
CA ALA A 27 23.13 -22.78 1.82
C ALA A 27 21.69 -22.53 1.35
N SER A 28 21.03 -23.59 0.88
CA SER A 28 19.66 -23.59 0.34
C SER A 28 18.64 -22.97 1.32
N GLY A 29 18.37 -21.67 1.16
CA GLY A 29 17.44 -20.90 2.00
C GLY A 29 16.06 -20.74 1.36
N SER A 30 15.02 -20.85 2.19
CA SER A 30 13.67 -20.40 1.89
C SER A 30 13.67 -18.96 1.40
N ILE A 31 12.98 -18.67 0.31
CA ILE A 31 12.90 -17.34 -0.30
C ILE A 31 12.05 -16.43 0.62
N GLU A 32 12.69 -15.54 1.39
CA GLU A 32 11.99 -14.55 2.22
C GLU A 32 11.35 -13.47 1.33
N GLY A 33 10.04 -13.59 1.10
CA GLY A 33 9.21 -12.53 0.50
C GLY A 33 8.49 -11.69 1.57
N PRO A 34 7.90 -10.54 1.19
CA PRO A 34 7.17 -9.66 2.13
C PRO A 34 5.85 -10.24 2.62
N TYR A 35 5.47 -11.43 2.15
CA TYR A 35 4.23 -12.12 2.50
C TYR A 35 4.54 -13.53 2.98
N LEU A 36 3.72 -14.05 3.90
CA LEU A 36 3.73 -15.48 4.17
C LEU A 36 3.22 -16.25 2.96
N ALA A 37 3.86 -17.38 2.70
CA ALA A 37 3.42 -18.31 1.69
C ALA A 37 2.03 -18.90 2.04
N PRO A 38 1.19 -19.17 1.04
CA PRO A 38 -0.05 -19.88 1.28
C PRO A 38 0.25 -21.31 1.77
N PRO A 39 -0.70 -21.98 2.44
CA PRO A 39 -0.53 -23.37 2.89
C PRO A 39 -0.16 -24.28 1.71
N ARG A 40 0.73 -25.26 1.94
CA ARG A 40 1.20 -26.17 0.87
C ARG A 40 0.05 -26.97 0.25
N MET A 41 -0.92 -27.37 1.04
CA MET A 41 -2.14 -28.02 0.58
C MET A 41 -3.32 -27.07 0.75
N PRO A 42 -4.29 -27.04 -0.18
CA PRO A 42 -5.51 -26.29 0.02
C PRO A 42 -6.24 -26.73 1.29
N VAL A 43 -6.76 -25.76 2.04
CA VAL A 43 -7.16 -26.00 3.44
C VAL A 43 -8.53 -26.66 3.58
N LEU A 44 -9.46 -26.47 2.63
CA LEU A 44 -10.78 -27.09 2.68
C LEU A 44 -10.76 -28.48 2.07
N GLU A 45 -11.50 -29.38 2.69
CA GLU A 45 -11.69 -30.75 2.21
C GLU A 45 -13.06 -30.87 1.53
N GLY A 46 -13.06 -31.40 0.31
CA GLY A 46 -14.24 -31.81 -0.44
C GLY A 46 -14.39 -33.33 -0.46
N ALA A 47 -15.37 -33.81 -1.22
CA ALA A 47 -15.59 -35.23 -1.41
C ALA A 47 -14.43 -35.89 -2.17
N ARG A 48 -14.29 -37.21 -2.00
CA ARG A 48 -13.32 -38.05 -2.73
C ARG A 48 -11.85 -37.57 -2.62
N GLY A 49 -11.50 -36.92 -1.51
CA GLY A 49 -10.14 -36.44 -1.25
C GLY A 49 -9.73 -35.21 -2.07
N VAL A 50 -10.67 -34.55 -2.75
CA VAL A 50 -10.47 -33.23 -3.36
C VAL A 50 -10.23 -32.22 -2.24
N ARG A 51 -9.27 -31.31 -2.42
CA ARG A 51 -9.07 -30.15 -1.52
C ARG A 51 -9.11 -28.86 -2.32
N PHE A 52 -9.59 -27.77 -1.73
CA PHE A 52 -9.60 -26.46 -2.37
C PHE A 52 -9.49 -25.32 -1.37
N ASP A 53 -9.11 -24.13 -1.82
CA ASP A 53 -9.18 -22.87 -1.07
C ASP A 53 -9.01 -21.66 -1.99
N PHE A 54 -8.96 -20.47 -1.39
CA PHE A 54 -8.78 -19.21 -2.08
C PHE A 54 -7.55 -18.44 -1.56
N ASN A 55 -6.54 -19.18 -1.09
CA ASN A 55 -5.28 -18.62 -0.62
C ASN A 55 -4.31 -18.49 -1.80
N ASP A 56 -3.91 -17.27 -2.16
CA ASP A 56 -3.15 -16.98 -3.39
C ASP A 56 -3.95 -17.33 -4.67
N GLY A 57 -5.19 -16.84 -4.74
CA GLY A 57 -6.15 -17.16 -5.79
C GLY A 57 -6.90 -18.48 -5.55
N ALA A 58 -7.74 -18.92 -6.49
CA ALA A 58 -8.46 -20.18 -6.37
C ALA A 58 -7.53 -21.36 -6.62
N ARG A 59 -7.43 -22.29 -5.65
CA ARG A 59 -6.58 -23.48 -5.74
C ARG A 59 -7.41 -24.74 -5.54
N VAL A 60 -7.14 -25.76 -6.34
CA VAL A 60 -7.81 -27.05 -6.31
C VAL A 60 -6.77 -28.15 -6.41
N MET A 61 -6.81 -29.11 -5.50
CA MET A 61 -5.98 -30.31 -5.52
C MET A 61 -6.89 -31.53 -5.63
N VAL A 62 -6.63 -32.36 -6.64
CA VAL A 62 -7.35 -33.61 -6.88
C VAL A 62 -6.39 -34.79 -6.73
N PRO A 63 -6.79 -35.89 -6.06
CA PRO A 63 -5.91 -37.02 -5.84
C PRO A 63 -5.59 -37.76 -7.14
N SER A 64 -4.45 -38.45 -7.17
CA SER A 64 -4.13 -39.35 -8.29
C SER A 64 -5.17 -40.47 -8.38
N LEU A 65 -5.70 -40.66 -9.58
CA LEU A 65 -6.63 -41.73 -9.96
C LEU A 65 -5.93 -43.06 -10.27
N GLU A 66 -4.59 -43.13 -10.17
CA GLU A 66 -3.81 -44.36 -10.38
C GLU A 66 -3.88 -45.35 -9.20
N ARG A 67 -4.91 -45.24 -8.35
CA ARG A 67 -5.13 -46.11 -7.19
C ARG A 67 -6.00 -47.31 -7.54
N ASP A 68 -5.85 -48.39 -6.78
CA ASP A 68 -6.71 -49.58 -6.89
C ASP A 68 -8.19 -49.19 -6.75
N GLY A 69 -9.02 -49.64 -7.71
CA GLY A 69 -10.48 -49.46 -7.69
C GLY A 69 -11.04 -48.31 -8.55
N VAL A 70 -10.21 -47.56 -9.28
CA VAL A 70 -10.70 -46.54 -10.25
C VAL A 70 -10.67 -47.13 -11.68
N PRO A 71 -11.75 -47.01 -12.48
CA PRO A 71 -11.79 -47.50 -13.86
C PRO A 71 -10.70 -46.92 -14.75
N TRP A 72 -10.12 -47.76 -15.60
CA TRP A 72 -9.17 -47.33 -16.62
C TRP A 72 -9.82 -46.30 -17.55
N GLY A 73 -9.24 -45.10 -17.63
CA GLY A 73 -9.77 -43.98 -18.40
C GLY A 73 -10.40 -42.86 -17.58
N ALA A 74 -10.69 -43.07 -16.29
CA ALA A 74 -11.26 -42.02 -15.43
C ALA A 74 -10.36 -40.78 -15.32
N GLN A 75 -10.96 -39.59 -15.26
CA GLN A 75 -10.25 -38.32 -15.15
C GLN A 75 -11.03 -37.31 -14.32
N TRP A 76 -10.30 -36.41 -13.67
CA TRP A 76 -10.88 -35.20 -13.09
C TRP A 76 -11.11 -34.18 -14.19
N HIS A 77 -12.24 -33.48 -14.15
CA HIS A 77 -12.49 -32.26 -14.90
C HIS A 77 -12.61 -31.11 -13.90
N VAL A 78 -11.68 -30.16 -13.95
CA VAL A 78 -11.66 -28.99 -13.05
C VAL A 78 -11.94 -27.74 -13.86
N ARG A 79 -12.89 -26.93 -13.38
CA ARG A 79 -13.22 -25.63 -13.95
C ARG A 79 -13.15 -24.54 -12.89
N LEU A 80 -12.50 -23.44 -13.26
CA LEU A 80 -12.53 -22.19 -12.51
C LEU A 80 -13.28 -21.15 -13.36
N SER A 81 -14.27 -20.49 -12.79
CA SER A 81 -15.04 -19.43 -13.46
C SER A 81 -15.21 -18.23 -12.55
N ASP A 82 -15.55 -17.08 -13.13
CA ASP A 82 -16.07 -15.94 -12.40
C ASP A 82 -17.61 -16.08 -12.36
N HIS A 83 -18.19 -16.27 -11.18
CA HIS A 83 -19.63 -16.57 -11.06
C HIS A 83 -20.53 -15.34 -11.18
N VAL A 84 -19.96 -14.14 -11.16
CA VAL A 84 -20.71 -12.89 -11.36
C VAL A 84 -20.84 -12.60 -12.86
N THR A 85 -19.77 -12.82 -13.63
CA THR A 85 -19.75 -12.57 -15.08
C THR A 85 -20.12 -13.79 -15.91
N GLY A 86 -20.05 -15.00 -15.32
CA GLY A 86 -20.28 -16.28 -16.02
C GLY A 86 -19.11 -16.75 -16.88
N ASN A 87 -17.99 -16.02 -16.90
CA ASN A 87 -16.84 -16.37 -17.71
C ASN A 87 -16.10 -17.59 -17.17
N VAL A 88 -15.79 -18.55 -18.04
CA VAL A 88 -14.88 -19.65 -17.73
C VAL A 88 -13.44 -19.15 -17.85
N LEU A 89 -12.71 -19.17 -16.73
CA LEU A 89 -11.34 -18.67 -16.63
C LEU A 89 -10.31 -19.78 -16.87
N PHE A 90 -10.67 -21.00 -16.52
CA PHE A 90 -9.85 -22.19 -16.70
C PHE A 90 -10.74 -23.43 -16.79
N ASP A 91 -10.41 -24.36 -17.68
CA ASP A 91 -11.12 -25.63 -17.88
C ASP A 91 -10.13 -26.69 -18.35
N ALA A 92 -9.89 -27.73 -17.53
CA ALA A 92 -8.92 -28.77 -17.86
C ALA A 92 -9.29 -30.14 -17.27
N ARG A 93 -8.73 -31.18 -17.91
CA ARG A 93 -8.83 -32.57 -17.47
C ARG A 93 -7.48 -33.09 -17.00
N LEU A 94 -7.44 -33.82 -15.88
CA LEU A 94 -6.21 -34.32 -15.27
C LEU A 94 -6.42 -35.64 -14.52
N LYS A 95 -5.35 -36.44 -14.39
CA LYS A 95 -5.36 -37.70 -13.62
C LYS A 95 -5.13 -37.51 -12.12
N GLY A 96 -4.59 -36.35 -11.73
CA GLY A 96 -4.20 -35.98 -10.37
C GLY A 96 -3.34 -34.73 -10.39
N GLY A 97 -3.28 -33.99 -9.29
CA GLY A 97 -2.40 -32.82 -9.16
C GLY A 97 -3.12 -31.57 -8.64
N THR A 98 -2.52 -30.41 -8.90
CA THR A 98 -3.01 -29.11 -8.42
C THR A 98 -3.26 -28.15 -9.58
N VAL A 99 -4.39 -27.47 -9.53
CA VAL A 99 -4.78 -26.36 -10.40
C VAL A 99 -4.82 -25.10 -9.55
N ALA A 100 -4.31 -23.99 -10.07
CA ALA A 100 -4.38 -22.69 -9.42
C ALA A 100 -4.74 -21.59 -10.44
N SER A 101 -5.55 -20.63 -10.05
CA SER A 101 -5.88 -19.48 -10.89
C SER A 101 -4.64 -18.62 -11.17
N THR A 102 -4.55 -18.08 -12.38
CA THR A 102 -3.51 -17.09 -12.74
C THR A 102 -3.73 -15.77 -12.02
N LYS A 103 -4.98 -15.33 -11.87
CA LYS A 103 -5.35 -14.10 -11.13
C LYS A 103 -5.35 -14.36 -9.63
N LYS A 104 -4.75 -13.43 -8.87
CA LYS A 104 -4.46 -13.51 -7.43
C LYS A 104 -5.15 -12.43 -6.59
N PHE A 105 -5.73 -11.43 -7.26
CA PHE A 105 -6.63 -10.45 -6.63
C PHE A 105 -8.03 -11.06 -6.43
N PHE A 106 -8.92 -10.32 -5.77
CA PHE A 106 -10.31 -10.71 -5.58
C PHE A 106 -11.01 -10.94 -6.92
N VAL A 107 -11.39 -12.18 -7.15
CA VAL A 107 -12.31 -12.58 -8.21
C VAL A 107 -13.38 -13.42 -7.52
N PRO A 108 -14.67 -13.22 -7.83
CA PRO A 108 -15.74 -14.07 -7.35
C PRO A 108 -15.65 -15.44 -8.03
N PHE A 109 -14.65 -16.23 -7.65
CA PHE A 109 -14.37 -17.53 -8.23
C PHE A 109 -15.50 -18.50 -7.92
N ARG A 110 -15.80 -19.36 -8.89
CA ARG A 110 -16.50 -20.63 -8.72
C ARG A 110 -15.53 -21.75 -9.06
N VAL A 111 -15.54 -22.77 -8.21
CA VAL A 111 -14.78 -24.00 -8.38
C VAL A 111 -15.76 -25.12 -8.63
N ASP A 112 -15.66 -25.72 -9.82
CA ASP A 112 -16.35 -26.96 -10.13
C ASP A 112 -15.35 -28.08 -10.37
N VAL A 113 -15.64 -29.26 -9.83
CA VAL A 113 -14.86 -30.47 -10.05
C VAL A 113 -15.81 -31.62 -10.36
N TRP A 114 -15.58 -32.28 -11.48
CA TRP A 114 -16.28 -33.51 -11.84
C TRP A 114 -15.30 -34.69 -11.91
N LEU A 115 -15.80 -35.88 -11.59
CA LEU A 115 -15.16 -37.14 -11.93
C LEU A 115 -15.82 -37.70 -13.18
N GLU A 116 -15.08 -37.76 -14.28
CA GLU A 116 -15.53 -38.34 -15.54
C GLU A 116 -15.04 -39.80 -15.62
N GLN A 117 -15.96 -40.76 -15.76
CA GLN A 117 -15.65 -42.19 -15.91
C GLN A 117 -16.19 -42.71 -17.25
N PRO A 118 -15.48 -43.64 -17.93
CA PRO A 118 -15.96 -44.19 -19.19
C PRO A 118 -17.31 -44.88 -19.04
N GLY A 119 -18.29 -44.51 -19.87
CA GLY A 119 -19.62 -45.11 -19.87
C GLY A 119 -20.58 -44.59 -18.79
N GLU A 120 -20.15 -43.63 -17.97
CA GLU A 120 -20.97 -43.00 -16.94
C GLU A 120 -21.14 -41.50 -17.20
N ALA A 121 -22.21 -40.91 -16.66
CA ALA A 121 -22.37 -39.46 -16.66
C ALA A 121 -21.34 -38.83 -15.69
N PRO A 122 -20.79 -37.63 -15.99
CA PRO A 122 -19.87 -36.95 -15.09
C PRO A 122 -20.50 -36.73 -13.70
N GLU A 123 -19.82 -37.22 -12.65
CA GLU A 123 -20.24 -37.01 -11.27
C GLU A 123 -19.71 -35.66 -10.78
N GLN A 124 -20.58 -34.74 -10.35
CA GLN A 124 -20.14 -33.48 -9.74
C GLN A 124 -19.66 -33.75 -8.30
N VAL A 125 -18.35 -33.63 -8.09
CA VAL A 125 -17.68 -33.88 -6.81
C VAL A 125 -17.55 -32.62 -5.98
N LEU A 126 -17.43 -31.46 -6.63
CA LEU A 126 -17.39 -30.16 -5.98
C LEU A 126 -18.14 -29.12 -6.81
N HIS A 127 -18.91 -28.28 -6.12
CA HIS A 127 -19.43 -27.02 -6.60
C HIS A 127 -19.30 -26.01 -5.47
N HIS A 128 -18.48 -24.98 -5.65
CA HIS A 128 -18.24 -23.99 -4.60
C HIS A 128 -18.07 -22.58 -5.17
N ASP A 129 -18.96 -21.68 -4.77
CA ASP A 129 -18.85 -20.24 -5.02
C ASP A 129 -18.10 -19.56 -3.87
N LEU A 130 -17.13 -18.71 -4.20
CA LEU A 130 -16.45 -17.87 -3.22
C LEU A 130 -17.48 -17.02 -2.47
N ALA A 131 -17.59 -17.23 -1.16
CA ALA A 131 -18.42 -16.43 -0.27
C ALA A 131 -17.65 -16.14 1.01
N LEU A 132 -17.30 -14.86 1.22
CA LEU A 132 -16.43 -14.46 2.34
C LEU A 132 -17.17 -14.29 3.67
N SER A 133 -18.50 -14.16 3.65
CA SER A 133 -19.31 -13.90 4.85
C SER A 133 -19.08 -14.95 5.94
N GLY A 134 -18.71 -14.47 7.13
CA GLY A 134 -18.39 -15.31 8.29
C GLY A 134 -17.11 -16.15 8.17
N ARG A 135 -16.35 -16.03 7.08
CA ARG A 135 -15.12 -16.82 6.84
C ARG A 135 -13.86 -16.08 7.30
N PRO A 136 -12.84 -16.80 7.77
CA PRO A 136 -11.54 -16.22 8.09
C PRO A 136 -10.81 -15.82 6.81
N VAL A 137 -10.47 -14.55 6.66
CA VAL A 137 -9.75 -14.01 5.49
C VAL A 137 -8.47 -13.33 5.95
N LEU A 138 -7.35 -13.62 5.28
CA LEU A 138 -6.08 -12.95 5.53
C LEU A 138 -5.84 -11.86 4.50
N VAL A 139 -5.51 -10.66 4.94
CA VAL A 139 -4.98 -9.60 4.08
C VAL A 139 -3.57 -9.24 4.53
N GLN A 140 -2.60 -9.36 3.62
CA GLN A 140 -1.19 -9.09 3.93
C GLN A 140 -0.77 -7.76 3.31
N LEU A 141 -0.44 -6.79 4.16
CA LEU A 141 0.24 -5.56 3.76
C LEU A 141 1.76 -5.77 3.94
N PRO A 142 2.60 -5.36 2.97
CA PRO A 142 4.04 -5.40 3.11
C PRO A 142 4.46 -4.43 4.22
N VAL A 143 5.56 -4.76 4.87
CA VAL A 143 6.21 -3.87 5.83
C VAL A 143 7.18 -2.93 5.11
N GLY A 144 7.47 -1.78 5.72
CA GLY A 144 8.53 -0.87 5.23
C GLY A 144 8.09 0.58 4.96
N THR A 145 6.80 0.88 4.83
CA THR A 145 6.29 2.24 4.60
C THR A 145 5.07 2.57 5.46
N LEU A 146 5.18 3.66 6.23
CA LEU A 146 4.06 4.22 6.99
C LEU A 146 2.88 4.62 6.09
N GLY A 147 3.18 5.31 4.98
CA GLY A 147 2.17 5.85 4.08
C GLY A 147 1.30 4.77 3.47
N ASP A 148 1.93 3.71 2.95
CA ASP A 148 1.23 2.64 2.24
C ASP A 148 0.29 1.87 3.15
N THR A 149 0.72 1.58 4.40
CA THR A 149 -0.17 0.93 5.38
C THR A 149 -1.39 1.80 5.68
N LEU A 150 -1.21 3.10 5.93
CA LEU A 150 -2.32 4.01 6.20
C LEU A 150 -3.21 4.23 4.97
N ALA A 151 -2.63 4.17 3.77
CA ALA A 151 -3.35 4.31 2.51
C ALA A 151 -4.22 3.09 2.17
N TRP A 152 -3.76 1.87 2.50
CA TRP A 152 -4.42 0.64 2.11
C TRP A 152 -5.36 0.07 3.16
N LEU A 153 -5.11 0.35 4.45
CA LEU A 153 -5.95 -0.13 5.54
C LEU A 153 -7.45 0.20 5.38
N PRO A 154 -7.87 1.39 4.87
CA PRO A 154 -9.26 1.66 4.57
C PRO A 154 -9.94 0.65 3.64
N ALA A 155 -9.25 0.18 2.60
CA ALA A 155 -9.78 -0.83 1.69
C ALA A 155 -9.96 -2.19 2.39
N VAL A 156 -9.03 -2.55 3.30
CA VAL A 156 -9.12 -3.77 4.11
C VAL A 156 -10.33 -3.73 5.05
N ARG A 157 -10.58 -2.58 5.68
CA ARG A 157 -11.77 -2.37 6.54
C ARG A 157 -13.06 -2.53 5.74
N ARG A 158 -13.12 -1.93 4.55
CA ARG A 158 -14.27 -2.05 3.65
C ARG A 158 -14.51 -3.49 3.24
N LEU A 159 -13.47 -4.26 2.90
CA LEU A 159 -13.60 -5.69 2.63
C LEU A 159 -14.29 -6.40 3.79
N ALA A 160 -13.85 -6.17 5.04
CA ALA A 160 -14.45 -6.78 6.21
C ALA A 160 -15.93 -6.40 6.39
N GLN A 161 -16.24 -5.10 6.29
CA GLN A 161 -17.58 -4.55 6.50
C GLN A 161 -18.58 -4.96 5.42
N GLU A 162 -18.18 -4.85 4.15
CA GLU A 162 -19.05 -5.10 2.99
C GLU A 162 -19.29 -6.60 2.75
N SER A 163 -18.27 -7.44 3.02
CA SER A 163 -18.38 -8.89 2.79
C SER A 163 -18.84 -9.69 4.02
N GLY A 164 -18.77 -9.11 5.22
CA GLY A 164 -19.02 -9.81 6.49
C GLY A 164 -17.93 -10.82 6.87
N ALA A 165 -16.75 -10.74 6.25
CA ALA A 165 -15.62 -11.62 6.53
C ALA A 165 -14.96 -11.33 7.88
N GLN A 166 -14.40 -12.37 8.50
CA GLN A 166 -13.53 -12.23 9.67
C GLN A 166 -12.11 -11.95 9.17
N VAL A 167 -11.79 -10.67 8.96
CA VAL A 167 -10.52 -10.26 8.34
C VAL A 167 -9.41 -10.14 9.40
N THR A 168 -8.33 -10.88 9.17
CA THR A 168 -7.04 -10.68 9.83
C THR A 168 -6.12 -9.92 8.89
N CYS A 169 -5.50 -8.83 9.37
CA CYS A 169 -4.61 -8.00 8.56
C CYS A 169 -3.25 -7.85 9.21
N SER A 170 -2.18 -8.09 8.45
CA SER A 170 -0.81 -7.88 8.92
C SER A 170 -0.38 -6.42 8.77
N VAL A 171 0.21 -5.85 9.82
CA VAL A 171 0.85 -4.52 9.80
C VAL A 171 2.20 -4.59 10.51
N SER A 172 3.07 -3.59 10.30
CA SER A 172 4.33 -3.51 11.05
C SER A 172 4.07 -3.27 12.55
N GLU A 173 4.95 -3.79 13.40
CA GLU A 173 4.86 -3.59 14.86
C GLU A 173 4.86 -2.11 15.27
N ALA A 174 5.56 -1.26 14.51
CA ALA A 174 5.60 0.19 14.77
C ALA A 174 4.25 0.89 14.53
N ILE A 175 3.45 0.39 13.59
CA ILE A 175 2.15 0.96 13.21
C ILE A 175 1.02 0.35 14.06
N LEU A 176 1.17 -0.88 14.54
CA LEU A 176 0.12 -1.60 15.26
C LEU A 176 -0.50 -0.79 16.42
N PRO A 177 0.26 -0.13 17.32
CA PRO A 177 -0.32 0.69 18.39
C PRO A 177 -1.17 1.87 17.90
N LEU A 178 -0.91 2.37 16.70
CA LEU A 178 -1.62 3.50 16.11
C LEU A 178 -3.00 3.09 15.58
N VAL A 179 -3.16 1.87 15.06
CA VAL A 179 -4.38 1.46 14.33
C VAL A 179 -5.22 0.42 15.07
N MET A 180 -4.62 -0.40 15.94
CA MET A 180 -5.31 -1.55 16.54
C MET A 180 -6.59 -1.19 17.29
N GLY A 181 -6.56 -0.14 18.13
CA GLY A 181 -7.72 0.25 18.95
C GLY A 181 -8.85 0.93 18.17
N ALA A 182 -8.53 1.56 17.04
CA ALA A 182 -9.48 2.36 16.26
C ALA A 182 -10.14 1.59 15.10
N ASN A 183 -9.76 0.32 14.89
CA ASN A 183 -10.28 -0.54 13.82
C ASN A 183 -10.73 -1.91 14.38
N PRO A 184 -11.70 -1.95 15.32
CA PRO A 184 -12.12 -3.16 16.03
C PRO A 184 -12.79 -4.22 15.14
N GLU A 185 -13.20 -3.86 13.92
CA GLU A 185 -13.74 -4.79 12.93
C GLU A 185 -12.67 -5.69 12.30
N LEU A 186 -11.38 -5.39 12.51
CA LEU A 186 -10.24 -6.17 12.01
C LEU A 186 -9.50 -6.87 13.16
N THR A 187 -8.99 -8.07 12.90
CA THR A 187 -7.92 -8.65 13.72
C THR A 187 -6.57 -8.18 13.18
N LEU A 188 -6.01 -7.13 13.79
CA LEU A 188 -4.70 -6.60 13.39
C LEU A 188 -3.58 -7.35 14.10
N VAL A 189 -2.61 -7.83 13.31
CA VAL A 189 -1.45 -8.58 13.82
C VAL A 189 -0.15 -7.96 13.35
N GLY A 190 0.83 -7.97 14.23
CA GLY A 190 2.19 -7.59 13.90
C GLY A 190 2.87 -8.63 13.00
N HIS A 191 3.64 -8.16 12.04
CA HIS A 191 4.27 -9.01 11.02
C HIS A 191 5.26 -10.03 11.61
N ASP A 192 6.00 -9.67 12.66
CA ASP A 192 6.98 -10.55 13.30
C ASP A 192 6.27 -11.67 14.07
N ARG A 193 5.21 -11.32 14.80
CA ARG A 193 4.34 -12.31 15.45
C ARG A 193 3.73 -13.28 14.43
N MET A 194 3.28 -12.77 13.30
CA MET A 194 2.71 -13.57 12.22
C MET A 194 3.74 -14.57 11.66
N LYS A 195 4.99 -14.12 11.43
CA LYS A 195 6.11 -14.98 10.97
C LYS A 195 6.52 -16.05 11.98
N ALA A 196 6.39 -15.76 13.27
CA ALA A 196 6.78 -16.68 14.35
C ALA A 196 5.78 -17.83 14.58
N GLU A 197 4.55 -17.72 14.09
CA GLU A 197 3.51 -18.74 14.27
C GLU A 197 3.55 -19.78 13.14
N PRO A 198 3.88 -21.05 13.42
CA PRO A 198 3.84 -22.10 12.42
C PRO A 198 2.44 -22.28 11.84
N ASP A 199 2.36 -22.54 10.53
CA ASP A 199 1.10 -22.74 9.82
C ASP A 199 0.07 -21.61 9.99
N PHE A 200 0.52 -20.38 10.27
CA PHE A 200 -0.35 -19.20 10.45
C PHE A 200 -1.39 -19.08 9.32
N THR A 201 -0.99 -19.36 8.08
CA THR A 201 -1.85 -19.22 6.90
C THR A 201 -2.87 -20.37 6.74
N ALA A 202 -2.71 -21.49 7.44
CA ALA A 202 -3.55 -22.69 7.29
C ALA A 202 -4.97 -22.56 7.83
N ARG A 203 -5.26 -21.53 8.63
CA ARG A 203 -6.61 -21.26 9.17
C ARG A 203 -7.50 -20.42 8.26
N PHE A 204 -6.97 -19.86 7.18
CA PHE A 204 -7.69 -18.90 6.35
C PHE A 204 -8.35 -19.55 5.15
N TYR A 205 -9.59 -19.14 4.89
CA TYR A 205 -10.38 -19.53 3.73
C TYR A 205 -9.84 -18.90 2.44
N ALA A 206 -9.44 -17.63 2.53
CA ALA A 206 -8.89 -16.84 1.44
C ALA A 206 -7.76 -15.94 1.93
N SER A 207 -6.83 -15.60 1.04
CA SER A 207 -5.77 -14.64 1.35
C SER A 207 -5.48 -13.70 0.18
N TYR A 208 -5.32 -12.40 0.48
CA TYR A 208 -5.00 -11.36 -0.48
C TYR A 208 -3.72 -10.63 -0.09
N ASN A 209 -2.81 -10.48 -1.05
CA ASN A 209 -1.55 -9.75 -0.87
C ASN A 209 -1.68 -8.38 -1.52
N ILE A 210 -1.56 -7.32 -0.73
CA ILE A 210 -1.64 -5.93 -1.21
C ILE A 210 -0.25 -5.42 -1.47
N GLY A 211 -0.02 -4.70 -2.56
CA GLY A 211 1.29 -4.10 -2.81
C GLY A 211 1.31 -3.28 -4.09
N LEU A 212 2.49 -2.76 -4.39
CA LEU A 212 2.80 -2.11 -5.66
C LEU A 212 3.54 -3.10 -6.56
N PHE A 213 2.84 -3.66 -7.54
CA PHE A 213 3.41 -4.68 -8.43
C PHE A 213 3.91 -4.03 -9.74
N PHE A 214 5.15 -3.52 -9.74
CA PHE A 214 5.71 -2.76 -10.87
C PHE A 214 5.82 -3.55 -12.18
N ALA A 215 6.15 -4.84 -12.08
CA ALA A 215 6.43 -5.71 -13.22
C ALA A 215 5.25 -6.62 -13.62
N ASP A 216 4.06 -6.41 -13.03
CA ASP A 216 2.88 -7.25 -13.28
C ASP A 216 2.17 -6.89 -14.60
N LYS A 217 2.85 -7.13 -15.71
CA LYS A 217 2.36 -6.84 -17.07
C LYS A 217 1.13 -7.65 -17.46
N ASP A 218 1.00 -8.86 -16.90
CA ASP A 218 -0.11 -9.77 -17.19
C ASP A 218 -1.31 -9.56 -16.24
N HIS A 219 -1.25 -8.55 -15.37
CA HIS A 219 -2.29 -8.25 -14.39
C HIS A 219 -2.67 -9.52 -13.60
N THR A 220 -1.68 -10.19 -13.03
CA THR A 220 -1.84 -11.41 -12.24
C THR A 220 -2.12 -11.09 -10.78
N ARG A 221 -1.49 -10.04 -10.23
CA ARG A 221 -1.55 -9.62 -8.83
C ARG A 221 -2.47 -8.43 -8.61
N GLN A 222 -2.57 -7.55 -9.61
CA GLN A 222 -3.45 -6.38 -9.59
C GLN A 222 -4.32 -6.32 -10.85
N PRO A 223 -5.61 -5.94 -10.76
CA PRO A 223 -6.48 -5.87 -11.95
C PRO A 223 -6.05 -4.81 -12.97
N THR A 224 -5.37 -3.77 -12.49
CA THR A 224 -4.85 -2.66 -13.30
C THR A 224 -3.55 -2.17 -12.68
N ASP A 225 -2.69 -1.54 -13.48
CA ASP A 225 -1.47 -0.93 -12.99
C ASP A 225 -1.79 0.18 -11.98
N PHE A 226 -1.19 0.12 -10.78
CA PHE A 226 -1.41 1.11 -9.73
C PHE A 226 -1.10 2.55 -10.19
N ARG A 227 -0.21 2.73 -11.18
CA ARG A 227 0.17 4.05 -11.70
C ARG A 227 -0.99 4.78 -12.37
N HIS A 228 -1.98 4.03 -12.89
CA HIS A 228 -3.19 4.60 -13.51
C HIS A 228 -4.25 5.03 -12.49
N VAL A 229 -4.30 4.39 -11.33
CA VAL A 229 -5.39 4.58 -10.34
C VAL A 229 -4.92 5.28 -9.07
N GLY A 230 -3.61 5.43 -8.90
CA GLY A 230 -2.97 5.97 -7.71
C GLY A 230 -2.54 4.88 -6.73
N LEU A 231 -1.49 5.18 -5.96
CA LEU A 231 -0.87 4.27 -4.99
C LEU A 231 -1.88 3.67 -4.02
N HIS A 232 -2.83 4.46 -3.54
CA HIS A 232 -3.76 4.05 -2.48
C HIS A 232 -4.94 3.23 -3.00
N ARG A 233 -5.49 3.60 -4.16
CA ARG A 233 -6.68 2.94 -4.72
C ARG A 233 -6.41 1.54 -5.24
N THR A 234 -5.15 1.20 -5.58
CA THR A 234 -4.79 -0.16 -6.02
C THR A 234 -5.24 -1.24 -5.02
N ALA A 235 -5.19 -0.97 -3.72
CA ALA A 235 -5.67 -1.91 -2.71
C ALA A 235 -7.17 -2.19 -2.83
N ALA A 236 -7.98 -1.17 -3.14
CA ALA A 236 -9.41 -1.34 -3.36
C ALA A 236 -9.69 -2.17 -4.62
N TYR A 237 -8.94 -1.93 -5.71
CA TYR A 237 -9.02 -2.75 -6.92
C TYR A 237 -8.65 -4.21 -6.64
N ILE A 238 -7.54 -4.46 -5.91
CA ILE A 238 -7.10 -5.82 -5.56
C ILE A 238 -8.15 -6.53 -4.69
N LEU A 239 -8.82 -5.82 -3.78
CA LEU A 239 -9.80 -6.38 -2.87
C LEU A 239 -11.24 -6.41 -3.41
N GLY A 240 -11.49 -5.80 -4.58
CA GLY A 240 -12.81 -5.76 -5.19
C GLY A 240 -13.83 -4.89 -4.45
N VAL A 241 -13.36 -3.84 -3.76
CA VAL A 241 -14.22 -2.85 -3.06
C VAL A 241 -14.19 -1.50 -3.77
N ASP A 242 -15.11 -0.59 -3.43
CA ASP A 242 -15.17 0.75 -4.06
C ASP A 242 -13.81 1.48 -3.94
N PRO A 243 -13.19 1.86 -5.08
CA PRO A 243 -11.91 2.56 -5.08
C PRO A 243 -12.03 4.07 -4.86
N TRP A 244 -13.23 4.66 -4.88
CA TRP A 244 -13.41 6.12 -4.83
C TRP A 244 -13.66 6.67 -3.41
N ASN A 245 -13.33 5.87 -2.40
CA ASN A 245 -13.40 6.27 -1.00
C ASN A 245 -11.99 6.40 -0.40
N ASP A 246 -11.51 7.65 -0.37
CA ASP A 246 -10.20 8.07 0.14
C ASP A 246 -10.22 8.46 1.63
N ALA A 247 -11.25 8.07 2.37
CA ALA A 247 -11.31 8.29 3.81
C ALA A 247 -10.15 7.56 4.51
N PRO A 248 -9.42 8.23 5.43
CA PRO A 248 -8.31 7.61 6.14
C PRO A 248 -8.79 6.56 7.14
N PRO A 249 -7.90 5.67 7.62
CA PRO A 249 -8.24 4.74 8.68
C PRO A 249 -8.43 5.49 10.01
N GLY A 250 -9.21 4.91 10.92
CA GLY A 250 -9.24 5.38 12.29
C GLY A 250 -7.88 5.17 12.93
N ILE A 251 -7.43 6.13 13.74
CA ILE A 251 -6.18 6.03 14.52
C ILE A 251 -6.41 6.31 15.99
N THR A 252 -5.66 5.63 16.86
CA THR A 252 -5.64 5.83 18.30
C THR A 252 -4.55 6.83 18.67
N ILE A 253 -4.95 7.89 19.37
CA ILE A 253 -4.05 8.95 19.86
C ILE A 253 -4.21 9.02 21.39
N PRO A 254 -3.37 8.32 22.17
CA PRO A 254 -3.33 8.46 23.61
C PRO A 254 -3.08 9.91 24.01
N ASP A 255 -3.78 10.37 25.05
CA ASP A 255 -3.78 11.78 25.48
C ASP A 255 -4.12 12.75 24.36
N GLY A 256 -4.93 12.29 23.38
CA GLY A 256 -5.22 13.03 22.17
C GLY A 256 -5.96 14.35 22.38
N GLU A 257 -6.48 14.63 23.57
CA GLU A 257 -7.12 15.91 23.90
C GLU A 257 -6.11 16.94 24.43
N LEU A 258 -4.90 16.52 24.80
CA LEU A 258 -3.87 17.39 25.34
C LEU A 258 -2.89 17.82 24.24
N PRO A 259 -2.86 19.10 23.85
CA PRO A 259 -1.91 19.56 22.85
C PRO A 259 -0.48 19.49 23.41
N PRO A 260 0.53 19.11 22.60
CA PRO A 260 1.92 19.15 23.04
C PRO A 260 2.40 20.54 23.46
N VAL A 261 1.85 21.59 22.85
CA VAL A 261 2.17 23.00 23.10
C VAL A 261 0.89 23.84 23.02
N ALA A 262 0.84 24.94 23.75
CA ALA A 262 -0.37 25.77 23.85
C ALA A 262 -0.52 26.76 22.68
N GLU A 263 0.59 27.29 22.16
CA GLU A 263 0.57 28.28 21.10
C GLU A 263 0.22 27.66 19.74
N PRO A 264 -0.45 28.39 18.82
CA PRO A 264 -0.71 27.91 17.47
C PRO A 264 0.57 27.50 16.74
N TYR A 265 0.53 26.34 16.10
CA TYR A 265 1.68 25.81 15.39
C TYR A 265 1.30 25.11 14.09
N VAL A 266 2.27 25.08 13.18
CA VAL A 266 2.22 24.33 11.93
C VAL A 266 3.28 23.25 11.99
N VAL A 267 2.90 22.05 11.57
CA VAL A 267 3.83 20.92 11.48
C VAL A 267 4.37 20.82 10.06
N ILE A 268 5.68 20.59 9.94
CA ILE A 268 6.34 20.33 8.66
C ILE A 268 7.02 18.96 8.65
N ALA A 269 7.01 18.32 7.48
CA ALA A 269 7.82 17.14 7.18
C ALA A 269 8.59 17.36 5.88
N THR A 270 9.92 17.33 5.99
CA THR A 270 10.86 17.74 4.96
C THR A 270 11.72 16.59 4.44
N GLN A 271 11.67 15.43 5.11
CA GLN A 271 12.44 14.25 4.73
C GLN A 271 11.60 13.25 3.92
N ALA A 272 12.26 12.52 3.01
CA ALA A 272 11.65 11.48 2.20
C ALA A 272 12.67 10.39 1.85
N SER A 273 12.22 9.26 1.30
CA SER A 273 13.09 8.12 0.99
C SER A 273 13.97 8.28 -0.26
N THR A 274 13.63 9.20 -1.17
CA THR A 274 14.38 9.47 -2.42
C THR A 274 14.33 10.95 -2.76
N GLN A 275 15.38 11.45 -3.41
CA GLN A 275 15.57 12.88 -3.67
C GLN A 275 14.45 13.49 -4.54
N CYS A 276 13.83 12.70 -5.42
CA CYS A 276 12.72 13.16 -6.26
C CYS A 276 11.45 13.53 -5.46
N LYS A 277 11.28 12.99 -4.26
CA LYS A 277 10.17 13.32 -3.36
C LYS A 277 10.42 14.60 -2.56
N TYR A 278 11.67 15.04 -2.43
CA TYR A 278 12.00 16.29 -1.74
C TYR A 278 11.49 17.52 -2.50
N TRP A 279 11.22 18.58 -1.76
CA TRP A 279 11.07 19.90 -2.34
C TRP A 279 12.45 20.50 -2.61
N ASN A 280 12.93 20.33 -3.83
CA ASN A 280 14.31 20.67 -4.23
C ASN A 280 14.51 22.18 -4.50
N ASN A 281 13.54 23.04 -4.20
CA ASN A 281 13.72 24.47 -4.33
C ASN A 281 14.66 24.99 -3.20
N PRO A 282 15.76 25.69 -3.51
CA PRO A 282 16.77 26.06 -2.53
C PRO A 282 16.30 27.07 -1.47
N GLY A 283 15.34 27.94 -1.81
CA GLY A 283 14.79 28.96 -0.90
C GLY A 283 13.43 28.61 -0.30
N GLY A 284 12.76 27.59 -0.85
CA GLY A 284 11.35 27.31 -0.62
C GLY A 284 10.96 27.16 0.86
N TRP A 285 11.61 26.23 1.58
CA TRP A 285 11.32 26.03 3.00
C TRP A 285 11.65 27.26 3.85
N HIS A 286 12.73 27.98 3.54
CA HIS A 286 13.12 29.18 4.27
C HIS A 286 12.05 30.28 4.16
N GLU A 287 11.56 30.54 2.95
CA GLU A 287 10.50 31.52 2.69
C GLU A 287 9.20 31.16 3.41
N VAL A 288 8.78 29.89 3.33
CA VAL A 288 7.56 29.40 3.99
C VAL A 288 7.66 29.52 5.50
N ILE A 289 8.78 29.11 6.10
CA ILE A 289 8.98 29.19 7.56
C ILE A 289 8.96 30.65 8.02
N ALA A 290 9.64 31.54 7.30
CA ALA A 290 9.65 32.98 7.63
C ALA A 290 8.24 33.57 7.55
N PHE A 291 7.46 33.22 6.52
CA PHE A 291 6.06 33.62 6.40
C PHE A 291 5.20 33.13 7.57
N LEU A 292 5.29 31.86 7.93
CA LEU A 292 4.52 31.27 9.03
C LEU A 292 4.84 31.93 10.38
N LYS A 293 6.12 32.16 10.66
CA LYS A 293 6.54 32.87 11.89
C LYS A 293 6.02 34.30 11.94
N LYS A 294 6.06 35.02 10.82
CA LYS A 294 5.50 36.37 10.72
C LYS A 294 3.98 36.38 10.95
N ALA A 295 3.29 35.31 10.56
CA ALA A 295 1.87 35.10 10.83
C ALA A 295 1.57 34.64 12.27
N GLY A 296 2.60 34.49 13.12
CA GLY A 296 2.44 34.15 14.54
C GLY A 296 2.47 32.65 14.86
N TYR A 297 2.80 31.80 13.89
CA TYR A 297 2.90 30.36 14.11
C TYR A 297 4.28 29.93 14.59
N ARG A 298 4.29 28.99 15.54
CA ARG A 298 5.42 28.09 15.73
C ARG A 298 5.50 27.12 14.56
N VAL A 299 6.71 26.73 14.17
CA VAL A 299 6.91 25.80 13.03
C VAL A 299 7.70 24.61 13.51
N ILE A 300 7.06 23.44 13.55
CA ILE A 300 7.58 22.23 14.19
C ILE A 300 7.94 21.19 13.14
N CYS A 301 9.19 20.76 13.09
CA CYS A 301 9.62 19.66 12.22
C CYS A 301 9.54 18.33 12.97
N ILE A 302 8.77 17.37 12.45
CA ILE A 302 8.56 16.06 13.10
C ILE A 302 9.15 14.88 12.30
N ASP A 303 10.06 15.16 11.36
CA ASP A 303 10.71 14.13 10.56
C ASP A 303 11.40 13.08 11.45
N GLN A 304 11.50 11.83 10.98
CA GLN A 304 12.20 10.80 11.75
C GLN A 304 13.69 11.14 11.95
N LYS A 305 14.31 11.80 10.97
CA LYS A 305 15.74 12.15 10.99
C LYS A 305 15.90 13.66 10.79
N PRO A 306 16.81 14.32 11.52
CA PRO A 306 17.13 15.73 11.28
C PRO A 306 17.93 15.95 9.99
N TYR A 307 18.51 14.90 9.43
CA TYR A 307 19.14 14.93 8.11
C TYR A 307 19.05 13.57 7.42
N HIS A 308 18.89 13.57 6.10
CA HIS A 308 18.89 12.35 5.29
C HIS A 308 19.36 12.64 3.86
N GLY A 309 20.06 11.68 3.27
CA GLY A 309 20.74 11.84 1.99
C GLY A 309 21.75 10.73 1.73
N THR A 310 22.44 10.83 0.60
CA THR A 310 23.53 9.92 0.22
C THR A 310 24.60 10.66 -0.57
N GLY A 311 25.81 10.12 -0.57
CA GLY A 311 26.97 10.70 -1.26
C GLY A 311 27.27 12.09 -0.72
N TYR A 312 27.09 13.12 -1.55
CA TYR A 312 27.35 14.52 -1.20
C TYR A 312 26.07 15.36 -1.10
N VAL A 313 24.88 14.76 -1.26
CA VAL A 313 23.59 15.46 -1.16
C VAL A 313 22.92 15.03 0.14
N TYR A 314 22.82 15.97 1.07
CA TYR A 314 22.11 15.81 2.34
C TYR A 314 21.08 16.92 2.51
N ASN A 315 19.87 16.52 2.89
CA ASN A 315 18.78 17.42 3.20
C ASN A 315 18.67 17.52 4.71
N HIS A 316 18.78 18.73 5.26
CA HIS A 316 18.73 18.98 6.69
C HIS A 316 17.37 19.55 7.08
N ILE A 317 17.00 19.37 8.35
CA ILE A 317 15.94 20.16 8.99
C ILE A 317 16.16 21.65 8.66
N PRO A 318 15.15 22.35 8.13
CA PRO A 318 15.32 23.71 7.67
C PRO A 318 15.52 24.68 8.83
N HIS A 319 16.48 25.61 8.67
CA HIS A 319 16.76 26.62 9.68
C HIS A 319 15.49 27.42 10.05
N GLY A 320 15.26 27.56 11.35
CA GLY A 320 14.10 28.25 11.90
C GLY A 320 12.94 27.32 12.26
N ALA A 321 12.90 26.07 11.78
CA ALA A 321 11.98 25.09 12.35
C ALA A 321 12.46 24.65 13.74
N GLU A 322 11.52 24.38 14.63
CA GLU A 322 11.78 23.77 15.92
C GLU A 322 11.99 22.26 15.73
N ASP A 323 13.02 21.74 16.38
CA ASP A 323 13.41 20.34 16.25
C ASP A 323 12.56 19.46 17.17
N GLN A 324 11.62 18.74 16.56
CA GLN A 324 10.93 17.61 17.17
C GLN A 324 11.22 16.32 16.38
N THR A 325 12.35 16.24 15.69
CA THR A 325 12.72 15.07 14.90
C THR A 325 13.02 13.85 15.78
N GLY A 326 13.28 12.70 15.17
CA GLY A 326 13.66 11.47 15.86
C GLY A 326 12.65 10.32 15.70
N SER A 327 13.13 9.10 15.96
CA SER A 327 12.34 7.87 15.95
C SER A 327 11.46 7.77 17.21
N ARG A 328 10.44 8.62 17.28
CA ARG A 328 9.44 8.65 18.37
C ARG A 328 8.18 7.87 17.96
N PRO A 329 7.38 7.38 18.92
CA PRO A 329 6.17 6.61 18.63
C PRO A 329 5.21 7.34 17.68
N LEU A 330 4.63 6.63 16.72
CA LEU A 330 3.71 7.22 15.74
C LEU A 330 2.45 7.81 16.38
N THR A 331 2.00 7.25 17.50
CA THR A 331 0.89 7.78 18.30
C THR A 331 1.19 9.18 18.84
N GLU A 332 2.45 9.42 19.24
CA GLU A 332 2.90 10.74 19.66
C GLU A 332 2.97 11.72 18.48
N ARG A 333 3.43 11.24 17.31
CA ARG A 333 3.41 12.04 16.06
C ARG A 333 2.00 12.42 15.65
N ALA A 334 1.04 11.50 15.79
CA ALA A 334 -0.36 11.77 15.54
C ALA A 334 -0.92 12.84 16.51
N ARG A 335 -0.45 12.88 17.77
CA ARG A 335 -0.83 13.94 18.73
C ARG A 335 -0.33 15.32 18.30
N TRP A 336 0.91 15.43 17.81
CA TRP A 336 1.39 16.68 17.21
C TRP A 336 0.55 17.10 16.00
N LEU A 337 0.13 16.15 15.17
CA LEU A 337 -0.64 16.46 13.98
C LEU A 337 -2.08 16.89 14.33
N LYS A 338 -2.76 16.16 15.20
CA LYS A 338 -4.16 16.43 15.61
C LYS A 338 -4.38 17.86 16.08
N HIS A 339 -3.40 18.44 16.78
CA HIS A 339 -3.49 19.78 17.37
C HIS A 339 -2.81 20.86 16.53
N ALA A 340 -2.16 20.51 15.42
CA ALA A 340 -1.58 21.49 14.51
C ALA A 340 -2.67 22.27 13.78
N SER A 341 -2.45 23.57 13.52
CA SER A 341 -3.35 24.37 12.69
C SER A 341 -3.48 23.80 11.27
N PHE A 342 -2.36 23.31 10.74
CA PHE A 342 -2.28 22.50 9.52
C PHE A 342 -0.89 21.87 9.41
N PHE A 343 -0.73 20.98 8.43
CA PHE A 343 0.50 20.29 8.09
C PHE A 343 0.99 20.71 6.69
N ILE A 344 2.31 20.83 6.53
CA ILE A 344 2.95 21.00 5.22
C ILE A 344 3.98 19.89 5.02
N GLY A 345 3.87 19.14 3.93
CA GLY A 345 4.83 18.07 3.68
C GLY A 345 4.88 17.59 2.26
N LEU A 346 5.65 16.53 2.09
CA LEU A 346 5.93 15.88 0.81
C LEU A 346 4.92 14.75 0.53
N SER A 347 5.03 14.09 -0.62
CA SER A 347 4.41 12.78 -0.86
C SER A 347 5.15 11.70 -0.04
N SER A 348 4.91 11.69 1.27
CA SER A 348 5.55 10.81 2.26
C SER A 348 4.55 10.31 3.31
N GLY A 349 4.96 9.33 4.12
CA GLY A 349 4.08 8.71 5.12
C GLY A 349 3.52 9.67 6.18
N LEU A 350 4.23 10.76 6.50
CA LEU A 350 3.73 11.75 7.46
C LEU A 350 2.54 12.55 6.93
N ALA A 351 2.40 12.73 5.61
CA ALA A 351 1.22 13.34 5.03
C ALA A 351 -0.03 12.46 5.22
N TRP A 352 0.12 11.14 5.05
CA TRP A 352 -0.94 10.16 5.33
C TRP A 352 -1.33 10.15 6.81
N LEU A 353 -0.34 10.25 7.71
CA LEU A 353 -0.62 10.35 9.15
C LEU A 353 -1.35 11.66 9.49
N ALA A 354 -0.98 12.78 8.86
CA ALA A 354 -1.65 14.07 9.03
C ALA A 354 -3.12 13.99 8.58
N HIS A 355 -3.36 13.38 7.42
CA HIS A 355 -4.71 13.11 6.91
C HIS A 355 -5.53 12.25 7.87
N ALA A 356 -4.95 11.16 8.39
CA ALA A 356 -5.60 10.30 9.36
C ALA A 356 -5.86 10.96 10.72
N ALA A 357 -5.03 11.94 11.12
CA ALA A 357 -5.24 12.74 12.33
C ALA A 357 -6.29 13.86 12.14
N GLY A 358 -6.86 14.01 10.94
CA GLY A 358 -7.84 15.06 10.62
C GLY A 358 -7.22 16.45 10.39
N THR A 359 -5.89 16.52 10.27
CA THR A 359 -5.16 17.78 10.08
C THR A 359 -5.25 18.22 8.61
N PRO A 360 -5.55 19.50 8.30
CA PRO A 360 -5.46 20.00 6.94
C PRO A 360 -4.05 19.85 6.36
N VAL A 361 -3.90 19.33 5.14
CA VAL A 361 -2.61 18.99 4.53
C VAL A 361 -2.33 19.86 3.31
N VAL A 362 -1.27 20.67 3.36
CA VAL A 362 -0.60 21.25 2.19
C VAL A 362 0.45 20.27 1.68
N MET A 363 0.25 19.71 0.49
CA MET A 363 1.12 18.66 -0.06
C MET A 363 1.94 19.17 -1.25
N ILE A 364 3.26 19.20 -1.09
CA ILE A 364 4.22 19.62 -2.11
C ILE A 364 4.79 18.39 -2.80
N SER A 365 4.44 18.19 -4.07
CA SER A 365 5.02 17.12 -4.90
C SER A 365 4.94 17.48 -6.38
N GLY A 366 6.06 17.40 -7.07
CA GLY A 366 6.09 17.46 -8.54
C GLY A 366 6.34 16.10 -9.19
N PHE A 367 6.86 15.13 -8.44
CA PHE A 367 7.23 13.81 -8.96
C PHE A 367 6.04 12.85 -9.07
N THR A 368 4.97 13.07 -8.29
CA THR A 368 3.70 12.32 -8.38
C THR A 368 2.59 13.17 -9.00
N HIS A 369 1.67 12.53 -9.72
CA HIS A 369 0.39 13.11 -10.14
C HIS A 369 -0.51 13.36 -8.90
N PRO A 370 -1.37 14.40 -8.90
CA PRO A 370 -2.29 14.66 -7.79
C PRO A 370 -3.20 13.50 -7.39
N ASP A 371 -3.54 12.60 -8.32
CA ASP A 371 -4.36 11.41 -8.04
C ASP A 371 -3.59 10.25 -7.37
N ASN A 372 -2.28 10.39 -7.16
CA ASN A 372 -1.48 9.33 -6.56
C ASN A 372 -1.73 9.18 -5.05
N GLU A 373 -1.91 10.30 -4.38
CA GLU A 373 -2.18 10.40 -2.94
C GLU A 373 -3.68 10.66 -2.67
N PHE A 374 -4.04 10.77 -1.39
CA PHE A 374 -5.38 11.24 -1.00
C PHE A 374 -5.66 12.65 -1.51
N ALA A 375 -6.92 12.93 -1.82
CA ALA A 375 -7.35 14.26 -2.23
C ALA A 375 -7.16 15.29 -1.10
N THR A 376 -6.47 16.39 -1.42
CA THR A 376 -6.45 17.61 -0.60
C THR A 376 -6.65 18.82 -1.52
N PRO A 377 -7.52 19.79 -1.15
CA PRO A 377 -7.63 21.04 -1.90
C PRO A 377 -6.27 21.75 -2.03
N TYR A 378 -5.37 21.55 -1.05
CA TYR A 378 -4.10 22.27 -0.90
C TYR A 378 -2.90 21.52 -1.50
N ARG A 379 -3.12 20.77 -2.59
CA ARG A 379 -2.06 20.13 -3.38
C ARG A 379 -1.27 21.17 -4.18
N VAL A 380 0.06 21.15 -4.07
CA VAL A 380 0.98 22.07 -4.78
C VAL A 380 1.81 21.31 -5.82
N ILE A 381 1.58 21.61 -7.09
CA ILE A 381 2.29 21.05 -8.24
C ILE A 381 2.56 22.16 -9.27
N ASN A 382 3.65 22.07 -10.04
CA ASN A 382 3.92 22.97 -11.16
C ASN A 382 3.79 22.20 -12.49
N TRP A 383 2.83 22.64 -13.33
CA TRP A 383 2.52 22.01 -14.62
C TRP A 383 3.37 22.49 -15.79
N HIS A 384 4.18 23.53 -15.63
CA HIS A 384 5.00 24.11 -16.71
C HIS A 384 6.32 23.35 -16.96
N THR A 385 6.59 22.31 -16.17
CA THR A 385 7.87 21.60 -16.12
C THR A 385 7.64 20.08 -16.11
N CYS A 386 8.70 19.28 -16.26
CA CYS A 386 8.62 17.83 -16.04
C CYS A 386 7.92 17.54 -14.70
N ASN A 387 6.94 16.65 -14.70
CA ASN A 387 6.18 16.26 -13.52
C ASN A 387 5.74 14.78 -13.61
N SER A 388 5.18 14.24 -12.52
CA SER A 388 4.50 12.95 -12.47
C SER A 388 5.33 11.75 -12.97
N CYS A 389 6.65 11.77 -12.74
CA CYS A 389 7.56 10.69 -13.15
C CYS A 389 7.17 9.34 -12.54
N TRP A 390 6.65 9.33 -11.30
CA TRP A 390 6.18 8.12 -10.62
C TRP A 390 5.03 7.41 -11.33
N ASN A 391 4.16 8.19 -11.97
CA ASN A 391 2.91 7.72 -12.57
C ASN A 391 3.06 7.33 -14.04
N ASP A 392 4.23 7.57 -14.63
CA ASP A 392 4.48 7.28 -16.04
C ASP A 392 4.86 5.79 -16.20
N PRO A 393 4.02 4.97 -16.86
CA PRO A 393 4.26 3.53 -16.97
C PRO A 393 5.49 3.21 -17.83
N ALA A 394 5.99 4.16 -18.64
CA ALA A 394 7.21 3.99 -19.42
C ALA A 394 8.48 3.92 -18.54
N PHE A 395 8.39 4.38 -17.29
CA PHE A 395 9.51 4.39 -16.35
C PHE A 395 9.21 3.52 -15.14
N GLN A 396 10.15 2.64 -14.81
CA GLN A 396 10.11 1.86 -13.58
C GLN A 396 10.94 2.57 -12.50
N PHE A 397 10.36 2.69 -11.30
CA PHE A 397 11.05 3.30 -10.17
C PHE A 397 12.18 2.40 -9.67
N ASP A 398 13.38 2.97 -9.51
CA ASP A 398 14.53 2.27 -8.96
C ASP A 398 14.68 2.62 -7.47
N HIS A 399 14.36 1.65 -6.62
CA HIS A 399 14.41 1.78 -5.17
C HIS A 399 15.84 1.94 -4.61
N LYS A 400 16.85 1.55 -5.40
CA LYS A 400 18.26 1.65 -5.01
C LYS A 400 18.88 2.97 -5.45
N ASP A 401 18.23 3.70 -6.35
CA ASP A 401 18.69 4.98 -6.85
C ASP A 401 18.06 6.15 -6.08
N PHE A 402 18.75 6.63 -5.05
CA PHE A 402 18.29 7.80 -4.29
C PHE A 402 18.09 9.05 -5.19
N PHE A 403 18.85 9.16 -6.29
CA PHE A 403 18.79 10.27 -7.23
C PHE A 403 17.89 10.00 -8.45
N TRP A 404 16.96 9.05 -8.34
CA TRP A 404 16.09 8.65 -9.44
C TRP A 404 15.36 9.85 -10.05
N CYS A 405 15.62 10.09 -11.33
CA CYS A 405 14.98 11.14 -12.13
C CYS A 405 15.03 10.68 -13.59
N PRO A 406 14.08 9.83 -14.03
CA PRO A 406 14.26 9.00 -15.21
C PRO A 406 14.43 9.81 -16.51
N ARG A 407 13.90 11.04 -16.54
CA ARG A 407 13.95 11.91 -17.72
C ARG A 407 15.15 12.86 -17.74
N HIS A 408 15.70 13.23 -16.57
CA HIS A 408 16.63 14.37 -16.45
C HIS A 408 17.80 14.16 -15.47
N LYS A 409 18.04 12.93 -15.00
CA LYS A 409 19.19 12.62 -14.13
C LYS A 409 20.52 13.04 -14.77
N GLY A 410 21.36 13.76 -14.02
CA GLY A 410 22.67 14.23 -14.50
C GLY A 410 22.62 15.43 -15.45
N THR A 411 21.47 16.09 -15.58
CA THR A 411 21.30 17.29 -16.42
C THR A 411 20.97 18.52 -15.57
N ASP A 412 21.07 19.72 -16.15
CA ASP A 412 20.67 20.98 -15.49
C ASP A 412 19.19 21.02 -15.08
N ARG A 413 18.38 20.12 -15.64
CA ARG A 413 16.94 19.97 -15.40
C ARG A 413 16.60 18.92 -14.33
N GLN A 414 17.60 18.29 -13.70
CA GLN A 414 17.35 17.29 -12.67
C GLN A 414 16.49 17.86 -11.53
N PHE A 415 15.43 17.13 -11.17
CA PHE A 415 14.43 17.52 -10.17
C PHE A 415 13.71 18.86 -10.43
N GLU A 416 13.65 19.33 -11.68
CA GLU A 416 12.90 20.55 -12.02
C GLU A 416 11.43 20.50 -11.56
N CYS A 417 10.87 19.29 -11.48
CA CYS A 417 9.53 19.00 -10.98
C CYS A 417 9.22 19.63 -9.62
N SER A 418 10.20 19.70 -8.71
CA SER A 418 10.02 20.36 -7.42
C SER A 418 10.93 21.58 -7.22
N ARG A 419 12.05 21.71 -7.94
CA ARG A 419 12.87 22.93 -7.93
C ARG A 419 12.08 24.16 -8.37
N LEU A 420 11.19 24.01 -9.35
CA LEU A 420 10.40 25.11 -9.90
C LEU A 420 9.05 25.33 -9.20
N ILE A 421 8.77 24.60 -8.10
CA ILE A 421 7.71 24.99 -7.17
C ILE A 421 8.32 26.05 -6.25
N THR A 422 7.88 27.30 -6.38
CA THR A 422 8.43 28.45 -5.64
C THR A 422 7.83 28.58 -4.24
N GLY A 423 8.52 29.24 -3.32
CA GLY A 423 7.94 29.55 -2.00
C GLY A 423 6.69 30.42 -2.12
N THR A 424 6.64 31.36 -3.07
CA THR A 424 5.43 32.13 -3.39
C THR A 424 4.22 31.25 -3.71
N GLN A 425 4.39 30.22 -4.55
CA GLN A 425 3.30 29.30 -4.90
C GLN A 425 2.76 28.56 -3.67
N VAL A 426 3.66 28.07 -2.81
CA VAL A 426 3.29 27.39 -1.57
C VAL A 426 2.61 28.35 -0.60
N ILE A 427 3.14 29.56 -0.42
CA ILE A 427 2.56 30.60 0.46
C ILE A 427 1.16 31.00 -0.01
N HIS A 428 0.91 31.11 -1.31
CA HIS A 428 -0.45 31.36 -1.82
C HIS A 428 -1.43 30.24 -1.47
N THR A 429 -0.98 28.99 -1.56
CA THR A 429 -1.77 27.83 -1.15
C THR A 429 -2.05 27.85 0.36
N ILE A 430 -1.05 28.19 1.17
CA ILE A 430 -1.18 28.34 2.62
C ILE A 430 -2.16 29.46 2.95
N ARG A 431 -2.07 30.63 2.30
CA ARG A 431 -3.02 31.74 2.52
C ARG A 431 -4.45 31.31 2.23
N ARG A 432 -4.69 30.61 1.12
CA ARG A 432 -6.01 30.07 0.81
C ARG A 432 -6.50 29.12 1.90
N LEU A 433 -5.66 28.19 2.37
CA LEU A 433 -5.99 27.32 3.50
C LEU A 433 -6.38 28.12 4.74
N MET A 434 -5.57 29.11 5.10
CA MET A 434 -5.81 29.96 6.26
C MET A 434 -7.13 30.72 6.13
N THR A 435 -7.45 31.26 4.95
CA THR A 435 -8.74 31.89 4.67
C THR A 435 -9.90 30.92 4.79
N ASP A 436 -9.85 29.76 4.12
CA ASP A 436 -10.91 28.76 4.12
C ASP A 436 -11.22 28.25 5.54
N ARG A 437 -10.21 28.23 6.41
CA ARG A 437 -10.28 27.70 7.78
C ARG A 437 -10.40 28.79 8.85
N GLY A 438 -10.45 30.07 8.47
CA GLY A 438 -10.54 31.20 9.42
C GLY A 438 -9.34 31.31 10.36
N LEU A 439 -8.14 30.97 9.89
CA LEU A 439 -6.91 30.96 10.69
C LEU A 439 -6.25 32.36 10.72
N ALA A 440 -5.60 32.68 11.84
CA ALA A 440 -4.93 33.95 12.05
C ALA A 440 -3.81 34.22 11.01
N GLY A 441 -3.69 35.45 10.52
CA GLY A 441 -2.68 35.84 9.53
C GLY A 441 -3.12 35.73 8.06
N ALA A 442 -4.37 35.34 7.80
CA ALA A 442 -4.94 35.30 6.45
C ALA A 442 -5.04 36.69 5.77
N GLU A 443 -5.17 37.77 6.55
CA GLU A 443 -5.51 39.11 6.04
C GLU A 443 -4.34 39.91 5.44
N HIS A 444 -3.10 39.41 5.53
CA HIS A 444 -1.89 40.16 5.14
C HIS A 444 -1.47 39.96 3.67
N GLY A 445 -2.39 39.61 2.77
CA GLY A 445 -2.12 39.50 1.34
C GLY A 445 -3.36 39.83 0.53
N ALA A 446 -3.26 40.79 -0.40
CA ALA A 446 -4.35 41.11 -1.31
C ALA A 446 -4.84 39.83 -2.03
N PRO A 447 -6.16 39.64 -2.18
CA PRO A 447 -6.67 38.52 -2.95
C PRO A 447 -6.13 38.62 -4.38
N VAL A 448 -5.48 37.56 -4.85
CA VAL A 448 -5.29 37.36 -6.28
C VAL A 448 -6.67 36.97 -6.80
N SER A 449 -7.39 37.96 -7.34
CA SER A 449 -8.62 37.73 -8.10
C SER A 449 -8.31 36.74 -9.22
N VAL A 450 -9.07 35.63 -9.26
CA VAL A 450 -9.01 34.63 -10.32
C VAL A 450 -9.64 35.20 -11.59
#